data_AF-A0A7X6QEB2-F1
#
_entry.id   AF-A0A7X6QEB2-F1
#
_cell.length_a   1.000
_cell.length_b   1.000
_cell.length_c   1.000
_cell.angle_alpha   90.00
_cell.angle_beta   90.00
_cell.angle_gamma   90.00
#
_symmetry.space_group_name_H-M   'P 1'
#
loop_
_entity.id
_entity.type
_entity.pdbx_description
1 polymer ?
#
loop_
_entity_poly.entity_id
_entity_poly.type
_entity_poly.pdbx_seq_one_letter_code
_entity_poly.pdbx_strand_id
1 'polypeptide(L)' 'PKTMQHRYIMEDVPCGLVPLEAVGQNHGLGMCNTTLIIDLASKLMETDFRKTGRNLESMGLGQGKLCLNDLMKEYPDA' A
#
# COMPACT_ATOMS: atom_id res chain seq x y z
N PRO A 1 -19.50 10.72 -7.73
CA PRO A 1 -18.78 10.59 -9.03
C PRO A 1 -19.67 9.95 -10.10
N LYS A 2 -19.47 10.30 -11.39
CA LYS A 2 -20.26 9.77 -12.52
C LYS A 2 -19.52 8.69 -13.34
N THR A 3 -18.23 8.49 -13.07
CA THR A 3 -17.37 7.55 -13.79
C THR A 3 -16.45 6.81 -12.80
N MET A 4 -15.94 5.66 -13.23
CA MET A 4 -14.98 4.86 -12.46
C MET A 4 -13.57 5.46 -12.45
N GLN A 5 -13.20 6.24 -13.47
CA GLN A 5 -11.96 7.01 -13.49
C GLN A 5 -12.09 8.23 -12.57
N HIS A 6 -11.89 8.00 -11.28
CA HIS A 6 -11.93 9.05 -10.27
C HIS A 6 -10.77 8.91 -9.29
N ARG A 7 -10.40 10.03 -8.66
CA ARG A 7 -9.33 10.14 -7.67
C ARG A 7 -9.43 9.09 -6.55
N TYR A 8 -10.65 8.75 -6.12
CA TYR A 8 -10.86 7.77 -5.06
C TYR A 8 -10.22 6.40 -5.33
N ILE A 9 -10.13 5.98 -6.59
CA ILE A 9 -9.45 4.73 -6.94
C ILE A 9 -8.01 5.02 -7.36
N MET A 10 -7.82 6.02 -8.23
CA MET A 10 -6.52 6.31 -8.83
C MET A 10 -5.49 6.92 -7.86
N GLU A 11 -5.92 7.40 -6.70
CA GLU A 11 -5.06 7.99 -5.66
C GLU A 11 -5.13 7.16 -4.36
N ASP A 12 -6.32 6.96 -3.79
CA ASP A 12 -6.43 6.35 -2.45
C ASP A 12 -5.99 4.87 -2.44
N VAL A 13 -6.18 4.15 -3.55
CA VAL A 13 -5.72 2.75 -3.65
C VAL A 13 -4.19 2.68 -3.75
N PRO A 14 -3.52 3.26 -4.76
CA PRO A 14 -2.07 3.15 -4.90
C PRO A 14 -1.27 3.93 -3.85
N CYS A 15 -1.81 5.03 -3.29
CA CYS A 15 -1.09 5.87 -2.33
C CYS A 15 -1.52 5.66 -0.86
N GLY A 16 -2.69 5.06 -0.62
CA GLY A 16 -3.22 4.80 0.72
C GLY A 16 -3.25 3.32 1.06
N LEU A 17 -4.02 2.53 0.31
CA LEU A 17 -4.25 1.11 0.65
C LEU A 17 -3.03 0.21 0.36
N VAL A 18 -2.38 0.40 -0.79
CA VAL A 18 -1.19 -0.38 -1.17
C VAL A 18 -0.05 -0.22 -0.14
N PRO A 19 0.36 0.99 0.29
CA PRO A 19 1.40 1.11 1.31
C PRO A 19 0.94 0.57 2.67
N LEU A 20 -0.33 0.74 3.04
CA LEU A 20 -0.90 0.19 4.28
C LEU A 20 -0.83 -1.34 4.31
N GLU A 21 -1.23 -1.99 3.21
CA GLU A 21 -1.12 -3.44 3.04
C GLU A 21 0.33 -3.90 3.18
N ALA A 22 1.26 -3.22 2.48
CA ALA A 22 2.67 -3.62 2.46
C ALA A 22 3.32 -3.53 3.85
N VAL A 23 3.03 -2.46 4.61
CA VAL A 23 3.49 -2.31 6.00
C VAL A 23 2.90 -3.39 6.91
N GLY A 24 1.59 -3.65 6.81
CA GLY A 24 0.91 -4.66 7.63
C GLY A 24 1.41 -6.07 7.36
N GLN A 25 1.58 -6.43 6.09
CA GLN A 25 2.13 -7.74 5.68
C GLN A 25 3.58 -7.91 6.15
N ASN A 26 4.41 -6.88 6.11
CA ASN A 26 5.78 -6.93 6.63
C ASN A 26 5.82 -7.25 8.14
N HIS A 27 4.76 -6.91 8.88
CA HIS A 27 4.59 -7.22 10.30
C HIS A 27 3.83 -8.53 10.57
N GLY A 28 3.54 -9.31 9.53
CA GLY A 28 2.79 -10.56 9.66
C GLY A 28 1.30 -10.37 9.96
N LEU A 29 0.75 -9.17 9.75
CA LEU A 29 -0.68 -8.91 9.91
C LEU A 29 -1.48 -9.44 8.72
N GLY A 30 -2.62 -10.06 9.01
CA GLY A 30 -3.58 -10.47 7.99
C GLY A 30 -4.33 -9.27 7.40
N MET A 31 -3.92 -8.81 6.22
CA MET A 31 -4.50 -7.63 5.56
C MET A 31 -5.72 -7.97 4.66
N CYS A 32 -6.45 -9.04 4.96
CA CYS A 32 -7.43 -9.67 4.05
C CYS A 32 -8.44 -8.69 3.43
N ASN A 33 -9.00 -7.76 4.22
CA ASN A 33 -9.97 -6.78 3.72
C ASN A 33 -9.30 -5.72 2.82
N THR A 34 -8.14 -5.21 3.22
CA THR A 34 -7.37 -4.25 2.42
C THR A 34 -6.94 -4.88 1.10
N THR A 35 -6.42 -6.12 1.15
CA THR A 35 -6.06 -6.92 -0.01
C THR A 35 -7.24 -7.10 -0.95
N LEU A 36 -8.41 -7.47 -0.43
CA LEU A 36 -9.62 -7.65 -1.23
C LEU A 36 -10.04 -6.36 -1.95
N ILE A 37 -9.95 -5.21 -1.28
CA ILE A 37 -10.28 -3.91 -1.88
C ILE A 37 -9.30 -3.56 -2.99
N ILE A 38 -7.99 -3.75 -2.77
CA ILE A 38 -6.96 -3.49 -3.79
C ILE A 38 -7.16 -4.41 -4.99
N ASP A 39 -7.46 -5.69 -4.78
CA ASP A 39 -7.70 -6.66 -5.84
C ASP A 39 -8.91 -6.27 -6.68
N LEU A 40 -10.01 -5.88 -6.02
CA LEU A 40 -11.22 -5.44 -6.69
C LEU A 40 -10.95 -4.17 -7.51
N ALA A 41 -10.29 -3.17 -6.92
CA ALA A 41 -9.94 -1.93 -7.62
C ALA A 41 -9.05 -2.21 -8.84
N SER A 42 -8.05 -3.07 -8.67
CA SER A 42 -7.11 -3.43 -9.75
C SER A 42 -7.81 -4.11 -10.91
N LYS A 43 -8.76 -5.02 -10.62
CA LYS A 43 -9.60 -5.68 -11.63
C LYS A 43 -10.55 -4.71 -12.33
N LEU A 44 -11.20 -3.81 -11.58
CA LEU A 44 -12.14 -2.83 -12.14
C LEU A 44 -11.46 -1.82 -13.06
N MET A 45 -10.19 -1.49 -12.78
CA MET A 45 -9.42 -0.49 -13.53
C MET A 45 -8.41 -1.11 -14.51
N GLU A 46 -8.37 -2.44 -14.61
CA GLU A 46 -7.40 -3.18 -15.42
C GLU A 46 -5.95 -2.73 -15.17
N THR A 47 -5.62 -2.41 -13.92
CA THR A 47 -4.34 -1.81 -13.51
C THR A 47 -3.82 -2.49 -12.26
N ASP A 48 -2.57 -2.93 -12.26
CA ASP A 48 -1.92 -3.47 -11.06
C ASP A 48 -1.45 -2.32 -10.16
N PHE A 49 -2.28 -1.97 -9.17
CA PHE A 49 -1.96 -0.89 -8.23
C PHE A 49 -0.82 -1.22 -7.28
N ARG A 50 -0.48 -2.50 -7.05
CA ARG A 50 0.67 -2.85 -6.20
C ARG A 50 2.00 -2.62 -6.92
N LYS A 51 1.99 -2.78 -8.25
CA LYS A 51 3.15 -2.49 -9.11
C LYS A 51 3.34 -0.99 -9.35
N THR A 52 2.26 -0.24 -9.51
CA THR A 52 2.32 1.20 -9.84
C THR A 52 2.24 2.12 -8.62
N GLY A 53 1.72 1.62 -7.50
CA GLY A 53 1.54 2.36 -6.25
C GLY A 53 2.77 2.36 -5.34
N ARG A 54 2.60 2.94 -4.16
CA ARG A 54 3.66 3.07 -3.15
C ARG A 54 3.81 1.76 -2.37
N ASN A 55 4.75 0.92 -2.78
CA ASN A 55 5.19 -0.25 -2.00
C ASN A 55 6.42 0.09 -1.14
N LEU A 56 6.84 -0.85 -0.28
CA LEU A 56 7.98 -0.63 0.64
C LEU A 56 9.27 -0.23 -0.09
N GLU A 57 9.57 -0.83 -1.25
CA GLU A 57 10.75 -0.49 -2.03
C GLU A 57 10.68 0.95 -2.55
N SER A 58 9.55 1.34 -3.14
CA SER A 58 9.32 2.69 -3.66
C SER A 58 9.34 3.78 -2.59
N MET A 59 9.04 3.40 -1.34
CA MET A 59 9.11 4.28 -0.17
C MET A 59 10.51 4.29 0.49
N GLY A 60 11.46 3.49 -0.01
CA GLY A 60 12.79 3.34 0.59
C GLY A 60 12.78 2.58 1.92
N LEU A 61 11.71 1.86 2.23
CA LEU A 61 11.48 1.10 3.48
C LEU A 61 11.69 -0.41 3.31
N GLY A 62 12.08 -0.85 2.12
CA GLY A 62 12.47 -2.23 1.82
C GLY A 62 13.81 -2.61 2.46
N GLN A 63 14.47 -3.63 1.91
CA GLN A 63 15.79 -4.05 2.40
C GLN A 63 16.85 -3.00 2.02
N GLY A 64 17.48 -2.33 3.00
CA GLY A 64 18.40 -1.22 2.75
C GLY A 64 18.88 -0.48 4.01
N LYS A 65 19.49 0.71 3.82
CA LYS A 65 20.12 1.55 4.87
C LYS A 65 19.18 2.05 5.97
N LEU A 66 17.87 2.07 5.70
CA LEU A 66 16.80 2.38 6.65
C LEU A 66 15.66 1.41 6.38
N CYS A 67 15.55 0.33 7.15
CA CYS A 67 14.41 -0.58 7.00
C CYS A 67 13.23 -0.09 7.84
N LEU A 68 12.02 -0.55 7.53
CA LEU A 68 10.81 -0.20 8.29
C LEU A 68 10.99 -0.44 9.80
N ASN A 69 11.70 -1.51 10.19
CA ASN A 69 11.97 -1.82 11.58
C ASN A 69 12.92 -0.82 12.25
N ASP A 70 13.81 -0.16 11.50
CA ASP A 70 14.70 0.87 12.03
C ASP A 70 13.92 2.14 12.35
N LEU A 71 12.99 2.55 11.48
CA LEU A 71 12.10 3.67 11.72
C LEU A 71 11.20 3.46 12.94
N MET A 72 10.65 2.26 13.11
CA MET A 72 9.79 1.97 14.26
C MET A 72 10.55 1.95 15.59
N LYS A 73 11.86 1.68 15.58
CA LYS A 73 12.71 1.84 16.77
C LYS A 73 12.99 3.31 17.07
N GLU A 74 13.12 4.14 16.04
CA GLU A 74 13.32 5.58 16.18
C GLU A 74 12.05 6.28 16.71
N TYR A 75 10.87 5.78 16.33
CA TYR A 75 9.57 6.31 16.73
C TYR A 75 8.65 5.21 17.30
N PRO A 76 8.87 4.78 18.55
CA PRO A 76 8.12 3.66 19.14
C PRO A 76 6.64 3.97 19.45
N ASP A 77 6.27 5.26 19.52
CA ASP A 77 4.91 5.72 19.86
C ASP A 77 4.11 6.24 18.64
N ALA A 78 4.65 6.06 17.42
CA ALA A 78 3.98 6.48 16.18
C ALA A 78 2.85 5.54 15.73
#